data_AF-A0A7V3BMQ9-F1
#
_entry.id   AF-A0A7V3BMQ9-F1
#
_cell.length_a   1.000
_cell.length_b   1.000
_cell.length_c   1.000
_cell.angle_alpha   90.00
_cell.angle_beta   90.00
_cell.angle_gamma   90.00
#
_symmetry.space_group_name_H-M   'P 1'
#
loop_
_entity.id
_entity.type
_entity.pdbx_description
1 polymer ?
#
loop_
_entity_poly.entity_id
_entity_poly.type
_entity_poly.pdbx_seq_one_letter_code
_entity_poly.pdbx_strand_id
1 'polypeptide(L)'
;MGDLGILERNQSLTLQEYITTCVNDHVAINLKGGAHRIYEGIMRNHCLPALGSKLLAEITRAEIRQVITEKVRAGMGGGRRGI
;
A
#
# COMPACT_ATOMS: atom_id res chain seq x y z
N MET A 1 -3.11 -23.34 19.04
CA MET A 1 -4.02 -23.36 17.87
C MET A 1 -4.39 -21.92 17.57
N GLY A 2 -3.91 -21.37 16.45
CA GLY A 2 -4.26 -19.99 16.07
C GLY A 2 -3.27 -19.43 15.07
N ASP A 3 -3.28 -19.96 13.84
CA ASP A 3 -2.61 -19.29 12.71
C ASP A 3 -3.08 -19.83 11.34
N LEU A 4 -4.40 -19.98 11.16
CA LEU A 4 -4.99 -20.55 9.94
C LEU A 4 -6.20 -19.73 9.43
N GLY A 5 -6.32 -18.47 9.84
CA GLY A 5 -7.39 -17.57 9.38
C GLY A 5 -7.05 -16.74 8.14
N ILE A 6 -5.79 -16.73 7.71
CA ILE A 6 -5.30 -15.87 6.62
C ILE A 6 -5.33 -16.58 5.25
N LEU A 7 -5.47 -17.91 5.22
CA LEU A 7 -5.31 -18.69 3.99
C LEU A 7 -6.61 -18.97 3.20
N GLU A 8 -7.78 -18.53 3.67
CA GLU A 8 -9.06 -18.79 2.98
C GLU A 8 -9.80 -17.51 2.54
N ARG A 9 -9.09 -16.57 1.92
CA ARG A 9 -9.77 -15.56 1.08
C ARG A 9 -9.26 -15.65 -0.34
N ASN A 10 -9.79 -16.64 -1.05
CA ASN A 10 -9.97 -16.65 -2.51
C ASN A 10 -10.94 -15.54 -2.93
N GLN A 11 -10.69 -14.32 -2.48
CA GLN A 11 -11.48 -13.16 -2.85
C GLN A 11 -10.64 -12.35 -3.82
N SER A 12 -11.23 -12.08 -4.98
CA SER A 12 -10.79 -11.12 -5.99
C SER A 12 -10.76 -9.71 -5.37
N LEU A 13 -9.89 -9.51 -4.39
CA LEU A 13 -9.76 -8.28 -3.64
C LEU A 13 -8.79 -7.38 -4.40
N THR A 14 -9.26 -6.19 -4.72
CA THR A 14 -8.41 -5.15 -5.27
C THR A 14 -7.45 -4.62 -4.21
N LEU A 15 -6.33 -4.05 -4.64
CA LEU A 15 -5.40 -3.38 -3.74
C LEU A 15 -6.08 -2.27 -2.93
N GLN A 16 -7.03 -1.55 -3.54
CA GLN A 16 -7.79 -0.50 -2.85
C GLN A 16 -8.66 -1.05 -1.72
N GLU A 17 -9.39 -2.13 -1.95
CA GLU A 17 -10.23 -2.76 -0.93
C GLU A 17 -9.38 -3.35 0.19
N TYR A 18 -8.24 -3.96 -0.16
CA TYR A 18 -7.29 -4.47 0.82
C TYR A 18 -6.72 -3.37 1.71
N ILE A 19 -6.26 -2.27 1.13
CA ILE A 19 -5.68 -1.15 1.90
C ILE A 19 -6.75 -0.54 2.80
N THR A 20 -7.97 -0.36 2.30
CA THR A 20 -9.07 0.19 3.11
C THR A 20 -9.36 -0.71 4.32
N THR A 21 -9.39 -2.03 4.12
CA THR A 21 -9.64 -3.00 5.18
C THR A 21 -8.46 -3.07 6.15
N CYS A 22 -7.24 -3.24 5.65
CA CYS A 22 -6.03 -3.36 6.47
C CYS A 22 -5.72 -2.09 7.27
N VAL A 23 -5.93 -0.91 6.67
CA VAL A 23 -5.70 0.36 7.36
C VAL A 23 -6.71 0.56 8.50
N ASN A 24 -7.99 0.29 8.25
CA ASN A 24 -9.02 0.41 9.27
C ASN A 24 -8.90 -0.65 10.38
N ASP A 25 -8.60 -1.90 10.02
CA ASP A 25 -8.66 -3.02 10.97
C ASP A 25 -7.35 -3.26 11.72
N HIS A 26 -6.21 -2.81 11.18
CA HIS A 26 -4.89 -3.12 11.76
C HIS A 26 -4.01 -1.90 12.03
N VAL A 27 -4.01 -0.90 11.13
CA VAL A 27 -3.13 0.27 11.23
C VAL A 27 -3.71 1.29 12.21
N ALA A 28 -5.02 1.58 12.14
CA ALA A 28 -5.69 2.55 13.01
C ALA A 28 -5.64 2.17 14.49
N ILE A 29 -5.62 0.87 14.80
CA ILE A 29 -5.60 0.36 16.18
C ILE A 29 -4.19 0.42 16.79
N ASN A 30 -3.14 0.23 15.98
CA ASN A 30 -1.78 -0.03 16.48
C ASN A 30 -0.77 1.10 16.22
N LEU A 31 -1.08 2.08 15.36
CA LEU A 31 -0.17 3.19 15.05
C LEU A 31 -0.60 4.50 15.69
N LYS A 32 0.39 5.27 16.17
CA LYS A 32 0.20 6.68 16.55
C LYS A 32 -0.42 7.43 15.37
N GLY A 33 -1.46 8.24 15.61
CA GLY A 33 -2.29 8.86 14.57
C GLY A 33 -1.52 9.67 13.49
N GLY A 34 -0.33 10.20 13.81
CA GLY A 34 0.55 10.83 12.83
C GLY A 34 1.13 9.86 11.79
N ALA A 35 1.53 8.66 12.21
CA ALA A 35 2.05 7.63 11.31
C ALA A 35 0.93 7.05 10.43
N HIS A 36 -0.27 6.89 10.98
CA HIS A 36 -1.46 6.47 10.23
C HIS A 36 -1.72 7.37 9.01
N ARG A 37 -1.77 8.69 9.23
CA ARG A 37 -1.98 9.67 8.14
C ARG A 37 -0.88 9.64 7.08
N ILE A 38 0.37 9.36 7.47
CA ILE A 38 1.48 9.26 6.53
C ILE A 38 1.33 8.00 5.66
N TYR A 39 1.04 6.84 6.25
CA TYR A 39 0.83 5.60 5.50
C TYR A 39 -0.38 5.71 4.57
N GLU A 40 -1.50 6.24 5.07
CA GLU A 40 -2.70 6.49 4.26
C GLU A 40 -2.38 7.43 3.09
N GLY A 41 -1.67 8.53 3.34
CA GLY A 41 -1.25 9.48 2.31
C GLY A 41 -0.35 8.85 1.25
N ILE A 42 0.63 8.04 1.64
CA ILE A 42 1.52 7.32 0.71
C ILE A 42 0.70 6.37 -0.16
N MET A 43 -0.17 5.56 0.45
CA MET A 43 -0.98 4.59 -0.28
C MET A 43 -1.91 5.30 -1.27
N ARG A 44 -2.63 6.33 -0.82
CA ARG A 44 -3.59 7.09 -1.63
C ARG A 44 -2.95 7.86 -2.78
N ASN A 45 -1.78 8.46 -2.55
CA ASN A 45 -1.16 9.35 -3.54
C ASN A 45 -0.22 8.60 -4.50
N HIS A 46 0.21 7.39 -4.17
CA HIS A 46 1.26 6.69 -4.91
C HIS A 46 0.87 5.29 -5.35
N CYS A 47 0.31 4.48 -4.47
CA CYS A 47 0.01 3.08 -4.78
C CYS A 47 -1.35 2.92 -5.47
N LEU A 48 -2.39 3.55 -4.93
CA LEU A 48 -3.76 3.43 -5.45
C LEU A 48 -3.94 3.97 -6.87
N PRO A 49 -3.34 5.11 -7.28
CA PRO A 49 -3.52 5.62 -8.64
C PRO A 49 -2.97 4.69 -9.72
N ALA A 50 -1.96 3.86 -9.39
CA ALA A 50 -1.30 2.97 -10.35
C ALA A 50 -1.82 1.53 -10.28
N LEU A 51 -2.14 1.04 -9.09
CA LEU A 51 -2.43 -0.37 -8.82
C LEU A 51 -3.77 -0.61 -8.10
N GLY A 52 -4.48 0.45 -7.71
CA GLY A 52 -5.63 0.38 -6.81
C GLY A 52 -6.77 -0.49 -7.33
N SER A 53 -7.02 -0.46 -8.64
CA SER A 53 -8.08 -1.27 -9.29
C SER A 53 -7.66 -2.71 -9.60
N LYS A 54 -6.37 -3.07 -9.42
CA LYS A 54 -5.89 -4.42 -9.69
C LYS A 54 -6.16 -5.34 -8.53
N LEU A 55 -6.48 -6.59 -8.86
CA LEU A 55 -6.54 -7.66 -7.87
C LEU A 55 -5.15 -7.88 -7.27
N LEU A 56 -5.08 -8.11 -5.96
CA LEU A 56 -3.82 -8.39 -5.28
C LEU A 56 -3.03 -9.52 -5.94
N ALA A 57 -3.75 -10.57 -6.36
CA ALA A 57 -3.16 -11.74 -7.02
C ALA A 57 -2.58 -11.44 -8.41
N GLU A 58 -2.99 -10.34 -9.04
CA GLU A 58 -2.58 -9.95 -10.39
C GLU A 58 -1.45 -8.91 -10.38
N ILE A 59 -1.13 -8.33 -9.22
CA ILE A 59 -0.03 -7.37 -9.12
C ILE A 59 1.30 -8.09 -9.25
N THR A 60 2.04 -7.72 -10.29
CA THR A 60 3.33 -8.30 -10.60
C THR A 60 4.47 -7.49 -10.00
N ARG A 61 5.61 -8.14 -9.82
CA ARG A 61 6.86 -7.47 -9.40
C ARG A 61 7.30 -6.39 -10.39
N ALA A 62 7.03 -6.58 -11.68
CA ALA A 62 7.40 -5.63 -12.72
C ALA A 62 6.65 -4.31 -12.55
N GLU A 63 5.36 -4.37 -12.23
CA GLU A 63 4.51 -3.20 -12.03
C GLU A 63 4.88 -2.45 -10.76
N ILE A 64 5.17 -3.17 -9.68
CA ILE A 64 5.70 -2.56 -8.45
C ILE A 64 6.99 -1.79 -8.77
N ARG A 65 7.91 -2.41 -9.51
CA ARG A 65 9.17 -1.77 -9.92
C ARG A 65 8.91 -0.56 -10.80
N GLN A 66 7.92 -0.61 -11.69
CA GLN A 66 7.54 0.53 -12.53
C GLN A 66 7.06 1.70 -11.67
N VAL A 67 6.13 1.48 -10.73
CA VAL A 67 5.64 2.53 -9.82
C VAL A 67 6.79 3.18 -9.05
N ILE A 68 7.70 2.37 -8.49
CA ILE A 68 8.87 2.88 -7.78
C ILE A 68 9.76 3.71 -8.71
N THR A 69 10.03 3.21 -9.91
CA THR A 69 10.87 3.91 -10.90
C THR A 69 10.25 5.25 -11.31
N GLU A 70 8.94 5.30 -11.52
CA GLU A 70 8.20 6.52 -11.84
C GLU A 70 8.27 7.54 -10.70
N LYS A 71 8.13 7.11 -9.44
CA LYS A 71 8.26 8.01 -8.27
C LYS A 71 9.69 8.51 -8.08
N VAL A 72 10.69 7.67 -8.32
CA VAL A 72 12.10 8.11 -8.30
C VAL A 72 12.36 9.14 -9.40
N ARG A 73 11.86 8.91 -10.62
CA ARG A 73 11.95 9.88 -11.73
C ARG A 73 11.22 11.19 -11.42
N ALA A 74 10.10 11.12 -10.70
CA ALA A 74 9.37 12.29 -10.21
C ALA A 74 10.04 13.02 -9.03
N GLY A 75 11.28 12.65 -8.66
CA GLY A 75 12.07 13.33 -7.64
C GLY A 75 11.81 12.86 -6.20
N MET A 76 10.98 11.84 -6.00
CA MET A 76 10.58 11.36 -4.67
C MET A 76 11.63 10.46 -3.96
N GLY A 77 12.78 10.23 -4.60
CA GLY A 77 13.90 9.44 -4.03
C GLY A 77 14.88 10.24 -3.15
N GLY A 78 14.65 11.54 -2.96
CA GLY A 78 15.56 12.45 -2.26
C GLY A 78 15.25 12.61 -0.77
N GLY A 79 15.59 11.62 0.05
CA GLY A 79 15.72 11.85 1.49
C GLY A 79 16.87 12.82 1.78
N ARG A 80 16.53 14.09 2.04
CA ARG A 80 17.37 15.25 2.44
C ARG A 80 18.39 15.79 1.43
N ARG A 81 18.07 16.96 0.89
CA ARG A 81 19.04 18.02 0.53
C ARG A 81 18.47 19.36 1.02
N GLY A 82 19.19 20.03 1.92
CA GLY A 82 18.79 21.24 2.67
C GLY A 82 18.65 20.88 4.15
N ILE A 83 19.48 21.35 5.09
CA ILE A 83 20.36 22.53 5.22
C ILE A 83 21.59 22.14 6.04
#